data_AF-A0A957FZ54-F1
#
_entry.id   AF-A0A957FZ54-F1
#
_cell.length_a   1.000
_cell.length_b   1.000
_cell.length_c   1.000
_cell.angle_alpha   90.00
_cell.angle_beta   90.00
_cell.angle_gamma   90.00
#
_symmetry.space_group_name_H-M   'P 1'
#
loop_
_entity.id
_entity.type
_entity.pdbx_description
1 polymer ?
#
loop_
_entity_poly.entity_id
_entity_poly.type
_entity_poly.pdbx_seq_one_letter_code
_entity_poly.pdbx_strand_id
1 'polypeptide(L)'
;WPDGFVLPTVLVVVSLLYLSGALWLKQSALLLPALASFNLLIYALNREIWTAAQLDLALLLSYLTAGTLMLLAGQFLPKRWRGWRWPLLFAGAVVIAGSYLISFNMRWEYTTTASLTTAVLLLAFAWWYRGRLQMGPRALPLLSYAGFLVLYIAQFVVIAGLGEGRDSTSWPLLTTPFAAGCLALSWLLQRQSIRPVYGTPLRFSGLAFLIIPLAAATAYGEYVIIGYSFALGALAVLIDALLRRTSVELTGALVLLFAGYELTVWQLPEHRPVFIALAACLTLTYVALSWLRLTHPYRDELRLVGLMAAVIPLAEAVARGLDSGWSLTTTLTLAIISATVAADAIIRRQRHEFYASLGLVVLTIWSIWLDAAITEEQAYILPLGLLLLGIGWAERHEQHQARFQMASWLGLILLLGSSFLQSLPREALGYTALASFEAFVALVIGIRAHSRHYVLAGGVALLATAVAQIGPAFIDLSRWAQLGITGTILLAAGLLALFRKEQLLATRRRLASEWRQWDV
;
A
#
# COMPACT_ATOMS: atom_id res chain seq x y z
N TRP A 1 -32.14 25.09 51.83
CA TRP A 1 -31.81 25.52 53.20
C TRP A 1 -31.15 26.88 53.08
N PRO A 2 -31.45 27.85 53.97
CA PRO A 2 -30.89 29.20 53.88
C PRO A 2 -29.37 29.23 54.14
N ASP A 3 -28.82 28.22 54.83
CA ASP A 3 -27.38 27.98 54.96
C ASP A 3 -26.99 26.76 54.10
N GLY A 4 -26.03 26.99 53.20
CA GLY A 4 -25.52 26.01 52.24
C GLY A 4 -24.83 24.80 52.88
N PHE A 5 -24.30 24.94 54.12
CA PHE A 5 -23.61 23.85 54.82
C PHE A 5 -24.53 22.89 55.56
N VAL A 6 -25.80 23.26 55.77
CA VAL A 6 -26.72 22.42 56.55
C VAL A 6 -27.08 21.14 55.78
N LEU A 7 -27.32 21.23 54.47
CA LEU A 7 -27.63 20.05 53.66
C LEU A 7 -26.47 19.03 53.61
N PRO A 8 -25.22 19.42 53.31
CA PRO A 8 -24.07 18.52 53.44
C PRO A 8 -23.97 17.88 54.83
N THR A 9 -24.13 18.67 55.90
CA THR A 9 -24.04 18.15 57.27
C THR A 9 -25.10 17.08 57.55
N VAL A 10 -26.35 17.32 57.15
CA VAL A 10 -27.43 16.34 57.27
C VAL A 10 -27.12 15.07 56.47
N LEU A 11 -26.61 15.21 55.24
CA LEU A 11 -26.28 14.07 54.38
C LEU A 11 -25.10 13.24 54.92
N VAL A 12 -24.11 13.87 55.57
CA VAL A 12 -23.05 13.15 56.31
C VAL A 12 -23.65 12.30 57.41
N VAL A 13 -24.49 12.89 58.26
CA VAL A 13 -25.12 12.19 59.39
C VAL A 13 -25.97 11.02 58.88
N VAL A 14 -26.81 11.25 57.87
CA VAL A 14 -27.65 10.20 57.26
C VAL A 14 -26.79 9.06 56.69
N SER A 15 -25.71 9.39 55.96
CA SER A 15 -24.79 8.39 55.40
C SER A 15 -24.14 7.54 56.50
N LEU A 16 -23.68 8.18 57.58
CA LEU A 16 -23.06 7.49 58.71
C LEU A 16 -24.05 6.62 59.48
N LEU A 17 -25.30 7.06 59.64
CA LEU A 17 -26.35 6.28 60.30
C LEU A 17 -26.69 5.01 59.50
N TYR A 18 -26.90 5.12 58.19
CA TYR A 18 -27.16 3.94 57.35
C TYR A 18 -25.94 3.01 57.27
N LEU A 19 -24.72 3.55 57.18
CA LEU A 19 -23.51 2.75 57.20
C LEU A 19 -23.33 2.00 58.54
N SER A 20 -23.55 2.69 59.66
CA SER A 20 -23.49 2.10 61.00
C SER A 20 -24.56 1.03 61.19
N GLY A 21 -25.78 1.28 60.70
CA GLY A 21 -26.87 0.29 60.67
C GLY A 21 -26.52 -0.94 59.82
N ALA A 22 -25.92 -0.75 58.64
CA ALA A 22 -25.45 -1.83 57.79
C ALA A 22 -24.37 -2.69 58.48
N LEU A 23 -23.44 -2.05 59.20
CA LEU A 23 -22.41 -2.73 60.00
C LEU A 23 -23.00 -3.49 61.18
N TRP A 24 -23.86 -2.84 61.97
CA TRP A 24 -24.40 -3.38 63.22
C TRP A 24 -25.38 -4.53 62.98
N LEU A 25 -26.33 -4.33 62.05
CA LEU A 25 -27.33 -5.33 61.69
C LEU A 25 -26.81 -6.39 60.71
N LYS A 26 -25.58 -6.21 60.20
CA LYS A 26 -24.98 -7.03 59.13
C LYS A 26 -25.87 -7.12 57.87
N GLN A 27 -26.71 -6.12 57.63
CA GLN A 27 -27.63 -6.07 56.49
C GLN A 27 -27.04 -5.25 55.35
N SER A 28 -26.65 -5.92 54.27
CA SER A 28 -26.06 -5.27 53.09
C SER A 28 -27.01 -4.34 52.33
N ALA A 29 -28.33 -4.52 52.45
CA ALA A 29 -29.32 -3.68 51.79
C ALA A 29 -29.28 -2.22 52.29
N LEU A 30 -28.93 -2.00 53.57
CA LEU A 30 -28.78 -0.67 54.16
C LEU A 30 -27.56 0.09 53.62
N LEU A 31 -26.67 -0.58 52.89
CA LEU A 31 -25.53 0.06 52.24
C LEU A 31 -25.96 0.91 51.04
N LEU A 32 -27.03 0.54 50.33
CA LEU A 32 -27.53 1.34 49.19
C LEU A 32 -28.00 2.74 49.60
N PRO A 33 -28.87 2.93 50.61
CA PRO A 33 -29.25 4.27 51.05
C PRO A 33 -28.04 5.05 51.62
N ALA A 34 -27.09 4.39 52.28
CA ALA A 34 -25.84 5.03 52.73
C ALA A 34 -25.02 5.59 51.54
N LEU A 35 -24.90 4.81 50.47
CA LEU A 35 -24.16 5.21 49.27
C LEU A 35 -24.92 6.27 48.46
N ALA A 36 -26.25 6.22 48.44
CA ALA A 36 -27.09 7.23 47.81
C ALA A 36 -26.99 8.58 48.54
N SER A 37 -27.05 8.59 49.87
CA SER A 37 -26.86 9.82 50.66
C SER A 37 -25.44 10.36 50.53
N PHE A 38 -24.43 9.49 50.42
CA PHE A 38 -23.05 9.90 50.16
C PHE A 38 -22.88 10.51 48.75
N ASN A 39 -23.58 9.99 47.74
CA ASN A 39 -23.58 10.59 46.40
C ASN A 39 -24.22 11.99 46.42
N LEU A 40 -25.35 12.16 47.11
CA LEU A 40 -25.98 13.48 47.29
C LEU A 40 -25.10 14.44 48.09
N LEU A 41 -24.33 13.93 49.05
CA LEU A 41 -23.36 14.71 49.80
C LEU A 41 -22.28 15.28 48.87
N ILE A 42 -21.72 14.45 47.99
CA ILE A 42 -20.72 14.88 47.00
C ILE A 42 -21.30 16.01 46.13
N TYR A 43 -22.54 15.87 45.67
CA TYR A 43 -23.21 16.91 44.89
C TYR A 43 -23.33 18.22 45.68
N ALA A 44 -23.85 18.14 46.91
CA ALA A 44 -24.08 19.30 47.76
C ALA A 44 -22.76 20.01 48.08
N LEU A 45 -21.69 19.28 48.43
CA LEU A 45 -20.37 19.86 48.69
C LEU A 45 -19.79 20.56 47.45
N ASN A 46 -19.89 19.93 46.27
CA ASN A 46 -19.37 20.56 45.05
C ASN A 46 -20.12 21.84 44.70
N ARG A 47 -21.45 21.87 44.91
CA ARG A 47 -22.27 23.06 44.69
C ARG A 47 -21.92 24.23 45.60
N GLU A 48 -21.54 23.97 46.84
CA GLU A 48 -21.15 25.01 47.80
C GLU A 48 -19.70 25.50 47.60
N ILE A 49 -18.79 24.60 47.23
CA ILE A 49 -17.35 24.91 47.12
C ILE A 49 -17.03 25.59 45.79
N TRP A 50 -17.66 25.15 44.69
CA TRP A 50 -17.28 25.56 43.34
C TRP A 50 -18.28 26.55 42.74
N THR A 51 -17.76 27.48 41.95
CA THR A 51 -18.58 28.40 41.15
C THR A 51 -19.36 27.64 40.08
N ALA A 52 -20.46 28.22 39.58
CA ALA A 52 -21.29 27.59 38.54
C ALA A 52 -20.48 27.19 37.29
N ALA A 53 -19.47 27.98 36.90
CA ALA A 53 -18.60 27.68 35.76
C ALA A 53 -17.64 26.50 36.00
N GLN A 54 -17.33 26.18 37.26
CA GLN A 54 -16.41 25.09 37.65
C GLN A 54 -17.17 23.84 38.13
N LEU A 55 -18.45 24.00 38.47
CA LEU A 55 -19.27 22.97 39.12
C LEU A 55 -19.33 21.68 38.29
N ASP A 56 -19.51 21.80 36.99
CA ASP A 56 -19.62 20.66 36.07
C ASP A 56 -18.35 19.79 36.08
N LEU A 57 -17.17 20.40 35.95
CA LEU A 57 -15.89 19.69 36.02
C LEU A 57 -15.66 19.07 37.40
N ALA A 58 -15.98 19.81 38.46
CA ALA A 58 -15.80 19.34 39.83
C ALA A 58 -16.71 18.14 40.15
N LEU A 59 -17.96 18.17 39.67
CA LEU A 59 -18.90 17.05 39.75
C LEU A 59 -18.42 15.85 38.95
N LEU A 60 -17.91 16.05 37.73
CA LEU A 60 -17.33 14.97 36.91
C LEU A 60 -16.22 14.24 37.65
N LEU A 61 -15.22 14.98 38.12
CA LEU A 61 -14.06 14.41 38.81
C LEU A 61 -14.45 13.74 40.12
N SER A 62 -15.34 14.37 40.90
CA SER A 62 -15.78 13.82 42.18
C SER A 62 -16.58 12.53 42.00
N TYR A 63 -17.51 12.48 41.05
CA TYR A 63 -18.28 11.27 40.78
C TYR A 63 -17.46 10.16 40.14
N LEU A 64 -16.60 10.49 39.18
CA LEU A 64 -15.71 9.49 38.57
C LEU A 64 -14.79 8.86 39.65
N THR A 65 -14.24 9.68 40.54
CA THR A 65 -13.39 9.21 41.66
C THR A 65 -14.19 8.37 42.65
N ALA A 66 -15.34 8.87 43.11
CA ALA A 66 -16.18 8.17 44.08
C ALA A 66 -16.69 6.83 43.52
N GLY A 67 -17.17 6.81 42.28
CA GLY A 67 -17.63 5.60 41.62
C GLY A 67 -16.50 4.58 41.42
N THR A 68 -15.30 5.03 41.05
CA THR A 68 -14.11 4.18 40.95
C THR A 68 -13.72 3.58 42.30
N LEU A 69 -13.71 4.38 43.37
CA LEU A 69 -13.42 3.92 44.72
C LEU A 69 -14.46 2.90 45.21
N MET A 70 -15.76 3.12 44.95
CA MET A 70 -16.82 2.17 45.28
C MET A 70 -16.65 0.85 44.53
N LEU A 71 -16.33 0.92 43.23
CA LEU A 71 -16.04 -0.25 42.40
C LEU A 71 -14.84 -1.05 42.95
N LEU A 72 -13.73 -0.38 43.27
CA LEU A 72 -12.54 -1.00 43.85
C LEU A 72 -12.85 -1.59 45.25
N ALA A 73 -13.54 -0.85 46.10
CA ALA A 73 -13.95 -1.33 47.43
C ALA A 73 -14.83 -2.58 47.33
N GLY A 74 -15.83 -2.57 46.44
CA GLY A 74 -16.65 -3.73 46.11
C GLY A 74 -15.81 -4.96 45.74
N GLN A 75 -14.69 -4.74 45.06
CA GLN A 75 -13.84 -5.80 44.54
C GLN A 75 -12.83 -6.39 45.55
N PHE A 76 -12.24 -5.52 46.38
CA PHE A 76 -11.21 -5.88 47.34
C PHE A 76 -11.75 -6.20 48.74
N LEU A 77 -13.07 -6.21 48.91
CA LEU A 77 -13.70 -6.59 50.17
C LEU A 77 -13.31 -8.01 50.62
N PRO A 78 -12.87 -8.18 51.88
CA PRO A 78 -12.57 -9.49 52.46
C PRO A 78 -13.80 -10.43 52.42
N LYS A 79 -13.57 -11.76 52.43
CA LYS A 79 -14.64 -12.77 52.38
C LYS A 79 -15.75 -12.55 53.42
N ARG A 80 -15.42 -12.02 54.61
CA ARG A 80 -16.38 -11.71 55.69
C ARG A 80 -17.45 -10.67 55.32
N TRP A 81 -17.24 -9.89 54.25
CA TRP A 81 -18.13 -8.82 53.79
C TRP A 81 -18.72 -9.07 52.39
N ARG A 82 -18.84 -10.34 51.96
CA ARG A 82 -19.34 -10.66 50.60
C ARG A 82 -20.69 -10.05 50.26
N GLY A 83 -21.59 -9.90 51.24
CA GLY A 83 -22.89 -9.26 51.02
C GLY A 83 -22.80 -7.81 50.55
N TRP A 84 -21.71 -7.11 50.87
CA TRP A 84 -21.52 -5.69 50.56
C TRP A 84 -21.00 -5.44 49.15
N ARG A 85 -20.48 -6.49 48.50
CA ARG A 85 -19.88 -6.42 47.18
C ARG A 85 -20.86 -5.91 46.12
N TRP A 86 -22.06 -6.48 46.06
CA TRP A 86 -23.05 -6.12 45.05
C TRP A 86 -23.54 -4.67 45.18
N PRO A 87 -23.94 -4.18 46.37
CA PRO A 87 -24.32 -2.78 46.54
C PRO A 87 -23.22 -1.79 46.13
N LEU A 88 -21.96 -2.06 46.50
CA LEU A 88 -20.83 -1.20 46.14
C LEU A 88 -20.52 -1.22 44.64
N LEU A 89 -20.57 -2.40 44.00
CA LEU A 89 -20.38 -2.50 42.56
C LEU A 89 -21.51 -1.80 41.80
N PHE A 90 -22.76 -1.98 42.23
CA PHE A 90 -23.92 -1.36 41.62
C PHE A 90 -23.89 0.16 41.78
N ALA A 91 -23.71 0.67 42.99
CA ALA A 91 -23.61 2.10 43.24
C ALA A 91 -22.44 2.72 42.48
N GLY A 92 -21.26 2.08 42.51
CA GLY A 92 -20.09 2.56 41.76
C GLY A 92 -20.34 2.65 40.25
N ALA A 93 -21.02 1.65 39.67
CA ALA A 93 -21.41 1.66 38.26
C ALA A 93 -22.42 2.78 37.94
N VAL A 94 -23.43 2.99 38.79
CA VAL A 94 -24.41 4.07 38.62
C VAL A 94 -23.75 5.44 38.72
N VAL A 95 -22.83 5.64 39.68
CA VAL A 95 -22.10 6.90 39.84
C VAL A 95 -21.22 7.18 38.61
N ILE A 96 -20.51 6.18 38.10
CA ILE A 96 -19.70 6.33 36.87
C ILE A 96 -20.60 6.65 35.68
N ALA A 97 -21.72 5.93 35.51
CA ALA A 97 -22.67 6.20 34.42
C ALA A 97 -23.25 7.62 34.53
N GLY A 98 -23.59 8.08 35.73
CA GLY A 98 -24.02 9.46 35.96
C GLY A 98 -22.94 10.47 35.59
N SER A 99 -21.69 10.27 36.04
CA SER A 99 -20.56 11.13 35.68
C SER A 99 -20.33 11.19 34.17
N TYR A 100 -20.52 10.05 33.49
CA TYR A 100 -20.41 9.93 32.05
C TYR A 100 -21.50 10.74 31.33
N LEU A 101 -22.75 10.66 31.78
CA LEU A 101 -23.87 11.43 31.22
C LEU A 101 -23.68 12.94 31.40
N ILE A 102 -23.20 13.39 32.57
CA ILE A 102 -22.94 14.81 32.83
C ILE A 102 -21.85 15.33 31.87
N SER A 103 -20.84 14.50 31.55
CA SER A 103 -19.75 14.89 30.66
C SER A 103 -20.18 15.27 29.23
N PHE A 104 -21.36 14.84 28.75
CA PHE A 104 -21.86 15.23 27.42
C PHE A 104 -22.33 16.68 27.33
N ASN A 105 -22.72 17.28 28.47
CA ASN A 105 -23.14 18.68 28.51
C ASN A 105 -21.94 19.63 28.68
N MET A 106 -20.74 19.09 28.82
CA MET A 106 -19.51 19.86 28.98
C MET A 106 -18.76 19.96 27.66
N ARG A 107 -17.59 20.60 27.69
CA ARG A 107 -16.66 20.56 26.57
C ARG A 107 -16.23 19.13 26.27
N TRP A 108 -16.01 18.83 24.99
CA TRP A 108 -15.67 17.50 24.49
C TRP A 108 -14.41 16.89 25.12
N GLU A 109 -13.46 17.72 25.61
CA GLU A 109 -12.25 17.22 26.27
C GLU A 109 -12.60 16.42 27.54
N TYR A 110 -13.66 16.85 28.25
CA TYR A 110 -14.15 16.19 29.45
C TYR A 110 -14.89 14.90 29.13
N THR A 111 -15.74 14.90 28.09
CA THR A 111 -16.42 13.68 27.61
C THR A 111 -15.42 12.63 27.14
N THR A 112 -14.35 13.06 26.46
CA THR A 112 -13.28 12.19 25.98
C THR A 112 -12.51 11.59 27.14
N THR A 113 -12.14 12.41 28.12
CA THR A 113 -11.45 11.96 29.34
C THR A 113 -12.31 10.98 30.14
N ALA A 114 -13.59 11.31 30.35
CA ALA A 114 -14.55 10.46 31.06
C ALA A 114 -14.77 9.13 30.34
N SER A 115 -14.84 9.15 29.00
CA SER A 115 -14.93 7.94 28.18
C SER A 115 -13.69 7.05 28.33
N LEU A 116 -12.50 7.64 28.25
CA LEU A 116 -11.25 6.91 28.38
C LEU A 116 -11.13 6.25 29.76
N THR A 117 -11.39 7.01 30.83
CA THR A 117 -11.35 6.48 32.20
C THR A 117 -12.37 5.35 32.39
N THR A 118 -13.61 5.55 31.93
CA THR A 118 -14.66 4.55 32.06
C THR A 118 -14.34 3.28 31.28
N ALA A 119 -13.80 3.42 30.06
CA ALA A 119 -13.35 2.29 29.26
C ALA A 119 -12.21 1.50 29.92
N VAL A 120 -11.20 2.20 30.45
CA VAL A 120 -10.09 1.55 31.19
C VAL A 120 -10.62 0.79 32.40
N LEU A 121 -11.56 1.36 33.16
CA LEU A 121 -12.19 0.68 34.28
C LEU A 121 -12.94 -0.57 33.82
N LEU A 122 -13.80 -0.47 32.81
CA LEU A 122 -14.56 -1.62 32.28
C LEU A 122 -13.63 -2.74 31.78
N LEU A 123 -12.56 -2.40 31.07
CA LEU A 123 -11.55 -3.35 30.60
C LEU A 123 -10.76 -3.98 31.76
N ALA A 124 -10.37 -3.20 32.77
CA ALA A 124 -9.71 -3.72 33.97
C ALA A 124 -10.64 -4.65 34.77
N PHE A 125 -11.93 -4.31 34.86
CA PHE A 125 -12.95 -5.13 35.49
C PHE A 125 -13.13 -6.46 34.77
N ALA A 126 -13.26 -6.45 33.45
CA ALA A 126 -13.32 -7.67 32.65
C ALA A 126 -12.09 -8.57 32.92
N TRP A 127 -10.91 -7.99 33.21
CA TRP A 127 -9.65 -8.72 33.27
C TRP A 127 -9.56 -9.43 34.60
N TRP A 128 -9.89 -8.70 35.65
CA TRP A 128 -9.90 -9.24 36.99
C TRP A 128 -10.91 -10.39 37.13
N TYR A 129 -12.09 -10.25 36.50
CA TYR A 129 -13.15 -11.24 36.63
C TYR A 129 -12.97 -12.48 35.75
N ARG A 130 -12.01 -12.48 34.81
CA ARG A 130 -11.75 -13.59 33.88
C ARG A 130 -11.54 -14.95 34.57
N GLY A 131 -10.89 -14.98 35.73
CA GLY A 131 -10.53 -16.21 36.45
C GLY A 131 -11.55 -16.65 37.50
N ARG A 132 -12.45 -15.74 37.91
CA ARG A 132 -13.47 -16.01 38.95
C ARG A 132 -14.84 -16.35 38.37
N LEU A 133 -15.11 -15.93 37.13
CA LEU A 133 -16.34 -16.26 36.43
C LEU A 133 -16.16 -17.59 35.70
N GLN A 134 -16.49 -18.69 36.39
CA GLN A 134 -16.97 -19.91 35.72
C GLN A 134 -18.35 -19.70 35.07
N MET A 135 -18.91 -18.48 35.15
CA MET A 135 -20.09 -18.11 34.37
C MET A 135 -19.74 -18.26 32.90
N GLY A 136 -20.57 -19.00 32.17
CA GLY A 136 -20.29 -19.46 30.82
C GLY A 136 -19.82 -18.35 29.85
N PRO A 137 -19.25 -18.73 28.70
CA PRO A 137 -18.48 -17.88 27.78
C PRO A 137 -19.17 -16.59 27.27
N ARG A 138 -20.43 -16.32 27.62
CA ARG A 138 -21.26 -15.22 27.13
C ARG A 138 -21.27 -13.95 28.00
N ALA A 139 -20.95 -14.01 29.30
CA ALA A 139 -21.05 -12.83 30.18
C ALA A 139 -19.79 -11.93 30.17
N LEU A 140 -18.61 -12.54 29.99
CA LEU A 140 -17.31 -11.84 29.96
C LEU A 140 -17.08 -10.91 28.74
N PRO A 141 -17.56 -11.22 27.52
CA PRO A 141 -17.39 -10.32 26.37
C PRO A 141 -18.12 -8.99 26.54
N LEU A 142 -19.26 -8.97 27.26
CA LEU A 142 -20.14 -7.80 27.33
C LEU A 142 -19.45 -6.58 27.96
N LEU A 143 -18.65 -6.79 29.02
CA LEU A 143 -17.90 -5.70 29.67
C LEU A 143 -16.80 -5.15 28.78
N SER A 144 -16.09 -6.03 28.05
CA SER A 144 -15.10 -5.60 27.06
C SER A 144 -15.75 -4.81 25.94
N TYR A 145 -16.87 -5.30 25.37
CA TYR A 145 -17.62 -4.59 24.34
C TYR A 145 -18.18 -3.26 24.85
N ALA A 146 -18.67 -3.19 26.09
CA ALA A 146 -19.11 -1.93 26.70
C ALA A 146 -17.94 -0.95 26.86
N GLY A 147 -16.75 -1.43 27.27
CA GLY A 147 -15.55 -0.61 27.35
C GLY A 147 -15.16 0.00 26.00
N PHE A 148 -15.19 -0.80 24.93
CA PHE A 148 -14.93 -0.30 23.58
C PHE A 148 -16.05 0.59 23.03
N LEU A 149 -17.32 0.31 23.35
CA LEU A 149 -18.44 1.18 23.01
C LEU A 149 -18.27 2.58 23.60
N VAL A 150 -17.84 2.68 24.85
CA VAL A 150 -17.56 3.97 25.49
C VAL A 150 -16.41 4.71 24.79
N LEU A 151 -15.37 4.01 24.33
CA LEU A 151 -14.32 4.61 23.52
C LEU A 151 -14.84 5.12 22.17
N TYR A 152 -15.80 4.43 21.55
CA TYR A 152 -16.42 4.92 20.31
C TYR A 152 -17.22 6.19 20.53
N ILE A 153 -17.95 6.29 21.65
CA ILE A 153 -18.70 7.50 21.95
C ILE A 153 -17.72 8.67 22.15
N ALA A 154 -16.60 8.45 22.84
CA ALA A 154 -15.49 9.42 22.89
C ALA A 154 -15.11 9.87 21.48
N GLN A 155 -15.02 8.89 20.57
CA GLN A 155 -14.58 9.12 19.21
C GLN A 155 -15.55 10.01 18.42
N PHE A 156 -16.85 9.74 18.51
CA PHE A 156 -17.88 10.56 17.88
C PHE A 156 -17.97 11.96 18.49
N VAL A 157 -17.75 12.11 19.79
CA VAL A 157 -17.75 13.42 20.45
C VAL A 157 -16.59 14.29 19.98
N VAL A 158 -15.40 13.71 19.81
CA VAL A 158 -14.27 14.44 19.22
C VAL A 158 -14.59 14.82 17.78
N ILE A 159 -15.13 13.90 16.97
CA ILE A 159 -15.52 14.18 15.58
C ILE A 159 -16.56 15.31 15.49
N ALA A 160 -17.56 15.32 16.38
CA ALA A 160 -18.54 16.39 16.45
C ALA A 160 -17.89 17.74 16.79
N GLY A 161 -16.94 17.75 17.73
CA GLY A 161 -16.18 18.95 18.10
C GLY A 161 -15.25 19.48 17.00
N LEU A 162 -14.79 18.63 16.07
CA LEU A 162 -14.00 19.05 14.92
C LEU A 162 -14.83 19.84 13.89
N GLY A 163 -16.12 19.49 13.73
CA GLY A 163 -17.04 20.20 12.84
C GLY A 163 -17.27 21.68 13.20
N GLU A 164 -16.88 22.10 14.39
CA GLU A 164 -16.97 23.50 14.87
C GLU A 164 -15.76 24.37 14.49
N GLY A 165 -14.94 23.94 13.51
CA GLY A 165 -13.82 24.74 12.98
C GLY A 165 -12.53 24.65 13.80
N ARG A 166 -12.31 23.54 14.49
CA ARG A 166 -11.08 23.30 15.27
C ARG A 166 -10.07 22.45 14.49
N ASP A 167 -8.81 22.53 14.91
CA ASP A 167 -7.64 21.92 14.25
C ASP A 167 -7.78 20.39 14.09
N SER A 168 -8.26 19.98 12.91
CA SER A 168 -8.56 18.62 12.50
C SER A 168 -7.32 17.72 12.38
N THR A 169 -6.13 18.33 12.37
CA THR A 169 -4.85 17.67 12.10
C THR A 169 -4.42 16.69 13.21
N SER A 170 -4.81 16.96 14.46
CA SER A 170 -4.40 16.16 15.63
C SER A 170 -5.18 14.85 15.80
N TRP A 171 -6.38 14.79 15.25
CA TRP A 171 -7.32 13.70 15.46
C TRP A 171 -6.90 12.35 14.83
N PRO A 172 -6.48 12.30 13.56
CA PRO A 172 -6.02 11.06 12.92
C PRO A 172 -4.75 10.51 13.59
N LEU A 173 -3.89 11.42 14.08
CA LEU A 173 -2.66 11.09 14.79
C LEU A 173 -2.92 10.40 16.13
N LEU A 174 -4.09 10.61 16.75
CA LEU A 174 -4.47 9.96 18.00
C LEU A 174 -5.24 8.66 17.78
N THR A 175 -6.18 8.65 16.83
CA THR A 175 -7.05 7.48 16.57
C THR A 175 -6.31 6.34 15.89
N THR A 176 -5.36 6.65 15.01
CA THR A 176 -4.64 5.63 14.27
C THR A 176 -3.73 4.77 15.14
N PRO A 177 -2.81 5.33 15.96
CA PRO A 177 -1.95 4.50 16.80
C PRO A 177 -2.77 3.68 17.80
N PHE A 178 -3.91 4.22 18.23
CA PHE A 178 -4.85 3.51 19.08
C PHE A 178 -5.48 2.30 18.37
N ALA A 179 -5.96 2.46 17.14
CA ALA A 179 -6.51 1.38 16.33
C ALA A 179 -5.45 0.30 16.05
N ALA A 180 -4.24 0.70 15.65
CA ALA A 180 -3.12 -0.20 15.43
C ALA A 180 -2.73 -0.94 16.72
N GLY A 181 -2.70 -0.24 17.86
CA GLY A 181 -2.46 -0.83 19.18
C GLY A 181 -3.51 -1.86 19.55
N CYS A 182 -4.79 -1.61 19.28
CA CYS A 182 -5.87 -2.56 19.51
C CYS A 182 -5.72 -3.84 18.67
N LEU A 183 -5.36 -3.71 17.39
CA LEU A 183 -5.11 -4.88 16.52
C LEU A 183 -3.86 -5.66 16.96
N ALA A 184 -2.78 -4.97 17.31
CA ALA A 184 -1.56 -5.60 17.81
C ALA A 184 -1.81 -6.36 19.12
N LEU A 185 -2.53 -5.75 20.07
CA LEU A 185 -2.95 -6.39 21.32
C LEU A 185 -3.89 -7.57 21.06
N SER A 186 -4.85 -7.43 20.14
CA SER A 186 -5.72 -8.53 19.72
C SER A 186 -4.92 -9.72 19.23
N TRP A 187 -3.88 -9.47 18.43
CA TRP A 187 -2.99 -10.50 17.93
C TRP A 187 -2.17 -11.17 19.03
N LEU A 188 -1.52 -10.39 19.91
CA LEU A 188 -0.75 -10.94 21.03
C LEU A 188 -1.59 -11.86 21.92
N LEU A 189 -2.89 -11.56 22.04
CA LEU A 189 -3.84 -12.34 22.82
C LEU A 189 -4.43 -13.57 22.09
N GLN A 190 -4.11 -13.80 20.81
CA GLN A 190 -4.66 -14.93 20.03
C GLN A 190 -4.27 -16.30 20.56
N ARG A 191 -3.07 -16.42 21.15
CA ARG A 191 -2.52 -17.71 21.63
C ARG A 191 -2.97 -18.08 23.05
N GLN A 192 -3.76 -17.22 23.69
CA GLN A 192 -4.14 -17.39 25.10
C GLN A 192 -5.63 -17.73 25.20
N SER A 193 -6.01 -18.39 26.30
CA SER A 193 -7.41 -18.68 26.67
C SER A 193 -8.29 -17.42 26.80
N ILE A 194 -7.68 -16.24 26.70
CA ILE A 194 -8.26 -14.91 26.87
C ILE A 194 -8.79 -14.34 25.53
N ARG A 195 -8.52 -15.01 24.39
CA ARG A 195 -8.98 -14.61 23.05
C ARG A 195 -10.48 -14.24 22.94
N PRO A 196 -11.45 -15.02 23.48
CA PRO A 196 -12.86 -14.66 23.36
C PRO A 196 -13.26 -13.44 24.22
N VAL A 197 -12.52 -13.15 25.29
CA VAL A 197 -12.82 -12.05 26.22
C VAL A 197 -12.24 -10.72 25.75
N TYR A 198 -11.05 -10.74 25.15
CA TYR A 198 -10.35 -9.52 24.72
C TYR A 198 -9.94 -9.51 23.26
N GLY A 199 -9.41 -10.63 22.76
CA GLY A 199 -8.90 -10.68 21.39
C GLY A 199 -9.97 -10.32 20.36
N THR A 200 -11.17 -10.88 20.50
CA THR A 200 -12.27 -10.63 19.54
C THR A 200 -12.83 -9.20 19.66
N PRO A 201 -13.18 -8.69 20.86
CA PRO A 201 -13.58 -7.30 21.03
C PRO A 201 -12.51 -6.30 20.57
N LEU A 202 -11.23 -6.48 20.94
CA LEU A 202 -10.13 -5.61 20.51
C LEU A 202 -9.99 -5.58 18.99
N ARG A 203 -10.23 -6.71 18.32
CA ARG A 203 -10.15 -6.81 16.86
C ARG A 203 -11.23 -5.97 16.20
N PHE A 204 -12.49 -6.27 16.52
CA PHE A 204 -13.62 -5.50 15.99
C PHE A 204 -13.47 -4.04 16.34
N SER A 205 -12.93 -3.77 17.53
CA SER A 205 -12.70 -2.43 17.99
C SER A 205 -11.69 -1.71 17.11
N GLY A 206 -10.50 -2.29 16.97
CA GLY A 206 -9.44 -1.77 16.09
C GLY A 206 -9.91 -1.55 14.66
N LEU A 207 -10.69 -2.47 14.09
CA LEU A 207 -11.26 -2.32 12.75
C LEU A 207 -12.27 -1.18 12.65
N ALA A 208 -13.22 -1.05 13.58
CA ALA A 208 -14.17 0.05 13.53
C ALA A 208 -13.53 1.40 13.92
N PHE A 209 -12.46 1.41 14.74
CA PHE A 209 -11.64 2.59 14.99
C PHE A 209 -10.90 3.08 13.74
N LEU A 210 -10.73 2.23 12.72
CA LEU A 210 -10.24 2.64 11.39
C LEU A 210 -11.36 3.17 10.50
N ILE A 211 -12.54 2.56 10.54
CA ILE A 211 -13.69 2.93 9.67
C ILE A 211 -14.31 4.27 10.09
N ILE A 212 -14.42 4.55 11.39
CA ILE A 212 -15.10 5.74 11.89
C ILE A 212 -14.37 7.04 11.49
N PRO A 213 -13.04 7.18 11.68
CA PRO A 213 -12.29 8.34 11.19
C PRO A 213 -12.38 8.49 9.67
N LEU A 214 -12.42 7.36 8.95
CA LEU A 214 -12.55 7.35 7.49
C LEU A 214 -13.90 7.93 7.04
N ALA A 215 -14.98 7.47 7.66
CA ALA A 215 -16.34 7.95 7.40
C ALA A 215 -16.49 9.43 7.80
N ALA A 216 -15.87 9.85 8.90
CA ALA A 216 -15.84 11.25 9.30
C ALA A 216 -15.03 12.11 8.32
N ALA A 217 -13.81 11.71 7.97
CA ALA A 217 -12.95 12.46 7.07
C ALA A 217 -13.57 12.63 5.69
N THR A 218 -14.23 11.59 5.17
CA THR A 218 -15.01 11.66 3.92
C THR A 218 -16.21 12.59 4.04
N ALA A 219 -16.95 12.58 5.16
CA ALA A 219 -18.07 13.49 5.38
C ALA A 219 -17.65 14.97 5.49
N TYR A 220 -16.46 15.25 6.05
CA TYR A 220 -15.94 16.62 6.21
C TYR A 220 -15.08 17.12 5.03
N GLY A 221 -14.83 16.29 4.01
CA GLY A 221 -14.05 16.70 2.83
C GLY A 221 -12.58 16.97 3.10
N GLU A 222 -12.02 16.43 4.19
CA GLU A 222 -10.63 16.66 4.59
C GLU A 222 -9.68 15.66 3.91
N TYR A 223 -9.37 15.89 2.64
CA TYR A 223 -8.68 14.92 1.77
C TYR A 223 -7.30 14.47 2.27
N VAL A 224 -6.55 15.34 2.97
CA VAL A 224 -5.28 14.96 3.61
C VAL A 224 -5.52 13.88 4.67
N ILE A 225 -6.53 14.11 5.51
CA ILE A 225 -6.92 13.20 6.58
C ILE A 225 -7.45 11.89 6.00
N ILE A 226 -8.23 11.96 4.92
CA ILE A 226 -8.72 10.79 4.19
C ILE A 226 -7.54 9.91 3.76
N GLY A 227 -6.54 10.49 3.09
CA GLY A 227 -5.36 9.78 2.61
C GLY A 227 -4.54 9.11 3.71
N TYR A 228 -4.26 9.81 4.81
CA TYR A 228 -3.58 9.22 5.96
C TYR A 228 -4.40 8.11 6.63
N SER A 229 -5.71 8.32 6.79
CA SER A 229 -6.60 7.34 7.43
C SER A 229 -6.67 6.03 6.63
N PHE A 230 -6.73 6.13 5.30
CA PHE A 230 -6.69 4.97 4.41
C PHE A 230 -5.32 4.28 4.41
N ALA A 231 -4.21 5.03 4.32
CA ALA A 231 -2.87 4.45 4.34
C ALA A 231 -2.60 3.69 5.64
N LEU A 232 -3.03 4.27 6.77
CA LEU A 232 -2.83 3.67 8.08
C LEU A 232 -3.82 2.52 8.35
N GLY A 233 -5.08 2.64 7.91
CA GLY A 233 -6.04 1.54 7.97
C GLY A 233 -5.60 0.34 7.14
N ALA A 234 -5.04 0.60 5.97
CA ALA A 234 -4.46 -0.43 5.15
C ALA A 234 -3.21 -1.06 5.77
N LEU A 235 -2.30 -0.28 6.37
CA LEU A 235 -1.16 -0.81 7.11
C LEU A 235 -1.62 -1.71 8.26
N ALA A 236 -2.66 -1.28 8.98
CA ALA A 236 -3.23 -2.00 10.11
C ALA A 236 -3.88 -3.33 9.68
N VAL A 237 -4.64 -3.33 8.58
CA VAL A 237 -5.21 -4.55 7.99
C VAL A 237 -4.13 -5.44 7.38
N LEU A 238 -3.08 -4.88 6.78
CA LEU A 238 -1.92 -5.62 6.26
C LEU A 238 -1.20 -6.34 7.39
N ILE A 239 -0.99 -5.66 8.52
CA ILE A 239 -0.43 -6.27 9.73
C ILE A 239 -1.34 -7.41 10.22
N ASP A 240 -2.67 -7.22 10.35
CA ASP A 240 -3.59 -8.30 10.75
C ASP A 240 -3.50 -9.50 9.79
N ALA A 241 -3.47 -9.24 8.48
CA ALA A 241 -3.38 -10.25 7.43
C ALA A 241 -2.06 -11.04 7.48
N LEU A 242 -0.92 -10.35 7.64
CA LEU A 242 0.40 -10.97 7.77
C LEU A 242 0.48 -11.85 9.02
N LEU A 243 -0.07 -11.34 10.12
CA LEU A 243 -0.05 -12.00 11.41
C LEU A 243 -0.98 -13.21 11.47
N ARG A 244 -2.12 -13.19 10.76
CA ARG A 244 -3.11 -14.28 10.73
C ARG A 244 -2.96 -15.22 9.55
N ARG A 245 -2.15 -14.86 8.54
CA ARG A 245 -2.01 -15.59 7.28
C ARG A 245 -3.37 -15.77 6.60
N THR A 246 -4.13 -14.69 6.42
CA THR A 246 -5.44 -14.67 5.76
C THR A 246 -5.40 -13.74 4.54
N SER A 247 -5.78 -14.23 3.36
CA SER A 247 -5.70 -13.45 2.11
C SER A 247 -6.80 -12.41 1.94
N VAL A 248 -7.98 -12.66 2.51
CA VAL A 248 -9.13 -11.74 2.44
C VAL A 248 -8.79 -10.39 3.08
N GLU A 249 -8.09 -10.41 4.22
CA GLU A 249 -7.66 -9.19 4.91
C GLU A 249 -6.58 -8.46 4.11
N LEU A 250 -5.65 -9.18 3.49
CA LEU A 250 -4.62 -8.57 2.67
C LEU A 250 -5.19 -7.85 1.44
N THR A 251 -6.23 -8.43 0.84
CA THR A 251 -6.99 -7.79 -0.24
C THR A 251 -7.70 -6.53 0.27
N GLY A 252 -8.34 -6.60 1.44
CA GLY A 252 -8.97 -5.45 2.10
C GLY A 252 -7.99 -4.31 2.41
N ALA A 253 -6.77 -4.63 2.87
CA ALA A 253 -5.71 -3.65 3.10
C ALA A 253 -5.36 -2.89 1.82
N LEU A 254 -5.16 -3.61 0.73
CA LEU A 254 -4.76 -3.02 -0.55
C LEU A 254 -5.90 -2.21 -1.18
N VAL A 255 -7.16 -2.64 -1.03
CA VAL A 255 -8.34 -1.86 -1.44
C VAL A 255 -8.45 -0.55 -0.65
N LEU A 256 -8.22 -0.59 0.67
CA LEU A 256 -8.21 0.62 1.50
C LEU A 256 -7.08 1.57 1.07
N LEU A 257 -5.87 1.06 0.86
CA LEU A 257 -4.74 1.85 0.38
C LEU A 257 -5.04 2.52 -0.96
N PHE A 258 -5.65 1.76 -1.87
CA PHE A 258 -6.00 2.23 -3.20
C PHE A 258 -7.11 3.29 -3.16
N ALA A 259 -8.17 3.06 -2.39
CA ALA A 259 -9.23 4.04 -2.21
C ALA A 259 -8.69 5.35 -1.62
N GLY A 260 -7.74 5.26 -0.68
CA GLY A 260 -7.01 6.42 -0.15
C GLY A 260 -6.18 7.13 -1.20
N TYR A 261 -5.43 6.37 -2.01
CA TYR A 261 -4.62 6.91 -3.09
C TYR A 261 -5.47 7.71 -4.09
N GLU A 262 -6.52 7.09 -4.65
CA GLU A 262 -7.41 7.74 -5.64
C GLU A 262 -8.05 9.00 -5.09
N LEU A 263 -8.64 8.93 -3.88
CA LEU A 263 -9.29 10.08 -3.24
C LEU A 263 -8.33 11.23 -2.97
N THR A 264 -7.06 10.94 -2.65
CA THR A 264 -6.10 11.98 -2.29
C THR A 264 -5.38 12.56 -3.51
N VAL A 265 -5.03 11.73 -4.49
CA VAL A 265 -4.31 12.15 -5.71
C VAL A 265 -5.16 13.03 -6.61
N TRP A 266 -6.48 12.77 -6.66
CA TRP A 266 -7.42 13.60 -7.40
C TRP A 266 -7.60 14.98 -6.79
N GLN A 267 -7.62 15.07 -5.46
CA GLN A 267 -8.02 16.28 -4.73
C GLN A 267 -6.82 17.14 -4.30
N LEU A 268 -5.63 16.55 -4.13
CA LEU A 268 -4.44 17.22 -3.59
C LEU A 268 -3.19 16.95 -4.43
N PRO A 269 -2.98 17.73 -5.52
CA PRO A 269 -1.88 17.53 -6.45
C PRO A 269 -0.50 17.64 -5.80
N GLU A 270 -0.33 18.53 -4.80
CA GLU A 270 0.95 18.74 -4.12
C GLU A 270 1.44 17.54 -3.30
N HIS A 271 0.53 16.67 -2.82
CA HIS A 271 0.88 15.52 -1.98
C HIS A 271 1.14 14.24 -2.76
N ARG A 272 0.96 14.26 -4.09
CA ARG A 272 1.15 13.10 -4.99
C ARG A 272 2.50 12.37 -4.82
N PRO A 273 3.66 13.02 -4.66
CA PRO A 273 4.95 12.33 -4.53
C PRO A 273 5.01 11.40 -3.30
N VAL A 274 4.40 11.82 -2.18
CA VAL A 274 4.36 11.04 -0.93
C VAL A 274 3.52 9.78 -1.13
N PHE A 275 2.38 9.89 -1.80
CA PHE A 275 1.50 8.76 -2.08
C PHE A 275 2.09 7.78 -3.10
N ILE A 276 2.80 8.27 -4.11
CA ILE A 276 3.56 7.43 -5.05
C ILE A 276 4.68 6.67 -4.31
N ALA A 277 5.43 7.34 -3.42
CA ALA A 277 6.45 6.70 -2.60
C ALA A 277 5.87 5.63 -1.66
N LEU A 278 4.69 5.89 -1.08
CA LEU A 278 3.97 4.94 -0.24
C LEU A 278 3.52 3.72 -1.06
N ALA A 279 2.86 3.94 -2.21
CA ALA A 279 2.44 2.89 -3.12
C ALA A 279 3.64 2.03 -3.56
N ALA A 280 4.74 2.66 -3.97
CA ALA A 280 5.98 1.99 -4.32
C ALA A 280 6.58 1.17 -3.17
N CYS A 281 6.66 1.74 -1.95
CA CYS A 281 7.10 1.02 -0.77
C CYS A 281 6.24 -0.22 -0.50
N LEU A 282 4.92 -0.12 -0.73
CA LEU A 282 4.00 -1.23 -0.56
C LEU A 282 4.14 -2.28 -1.67
N THR A 283 4.35 -1.87 -2.92
CA THR A 283 4.66 -2.79 -4.02
C THR A 283 5.98 -3.53 -3.75
N LEU A 284 7.01 -2.82 -3.28
CA LEU A 284 8.30 -3.40 -2.90
C LEU A 284 8.18 -4.31 -1.68
N THR A 285 7.38 -3.92 -0.68
CA THR A 285 7.08 -4.76 0.50
C THR A 285 6.34 -6.01 0.08
N TYR A 286 5.39 -5.91 -0.86
CA TYR A 286 4.70 -7.04 -1.46
C TYR A 286 5.66 -7.98 -2.18
N VAL A 287 6.57 -7.47 -3.00
CA VAL A 287 7.62 -8.27 -3.68
C VAL A 287 8.52 -8.93 -2.66
N ALA A 288 8.98 -8.21 -1.64
CA ALA A 288 9.80 -8.78 -0.58
C ALA A 288 9.06 -9.90 0.19
N LEU A 289 7.77 -9.72 0.47
CA LEU A 289 6.94 -10.72 1.12
C LEU A 289 6.68 -11.94 0.22
N SER A 290 6.52 -11.74 -1.09
CA SER A 290 6.38 -12.84 -2.05
C SER A 290 7.70 -13.61 -2.24
N TRP A 291 8.85 -12.92 -2.13
CA TRP A 291 10.20 -13.50 -2.15
C TRP A 291 10.50 -14.36 -0.92
N LEU A 292 10.02 -13.96 0.26
CA LEU A 292 10.35 -14.60 1.55
C LEU A 292 9.83 -16.05 1.72
N ARG A 293 9.31 -16.71 0.67
CA ARG A 293 8.82 -18.12 0.65
C ARG A 293 7.79 -18.46 1.75
N LEU A 294 7.22 -17.48 2.45
CA LEU A 294 6.46 -17.70 3.68
C LEU A 294 4.94 -17.96 3.49
N THR A 295 4.40 -17.96 2.26
CA THR A 295 2.94 -18.14 2.04
C THR A 295 2.61 -19.12 0.93
N HIS A 296 2.68 -20.41 1.24
CA HIS A 296 2.34 -21.51 0.33
C HIS A 296 0.81 -21.75 0.03
N PRO A 297 -0.19 -21.04 0.60
CA PRO A 297 -1.58 -21.13 0.13
C PRO A 297 -2.12 -19.91 -0.64
N TYR A 298 -1.48 -18.74 -0.58
CA TYR A 298 -2.10 -17.47 -1.03
C TYR A 298 -1.42 -16.83 -2.24
N ARG A 299 -0.59 -17.61 -2.94
CA ARG A 299 0.34 -17.12 -3.96
C ARG A 299 -0.35 -16.48 -5.17
N ASP A 300 -1.57 -16.93 -5.51
CA ASP A 300 -2.33 -16.46 -6.68
C ASP A 300 -3.24 -15.27 -6.37
N GLU A 301 -3.82 -15.22 -5.17
CA GLU A 301 -4.63 -14.09 -4.70
C GLU A 301 -3.75 -12.87 -4.45
N LEU A 302 -2.62 -13.07 -3.76
CA LEU A 302 -1.56 -12.05 -3.60
C LEU A 302 -1.12 -11.49 -4.96
N ARG A 303 -1.00 -12.36 -5.97
CA ARG A 303 -0.60 -11.99 -7.33
C ARG A 303 -1.60 -11.11 -8.03
N LEU A 304 -2.89 -11.46 -7.98
CA LEU A 304 -3.94 -10.63 -8.58
C LEU A 304 -3.93 -9.22 -7.99
N VAL A 305 -3.77 -9.11 -6.68
CA VAL A 305 -3.79 -7.81 -6.00
C VAL A 305 -2.50 -7.02 -6.23
N GLY A 306 -1.33 -7.67 -6.25
CA GLY A 306 -0.07 -7.03 -6.64
C GLY A 306 -0.08 -6.52 -8.09
N LEU A 307 -0.67 -7.29 -9.01
CA LEU A 307 -0.89 -6.87 -10.40
C LEU A 307 -1.87 -5.71 -10.48
N MET A 308 -3.01 -5.75 -9.79
CA MET A 308 -3.96 -4.62 -9.76
C MET A 308 -3.32 -3.35 -9.17
N ALA A 309 -2.54 -3.50 -8.09
CA ALA A 309 -1.81 -2.40 -7.47
C ALA A 309 -0.69 -1.82 -8.35
N ALA A 310 -0.21 -2.56 -9.36
CA ALA A 310 0.77 -2.08 -10.34
C ALA A 310 0.11 -1.54 -11.62
N VAL A 311 -0.96 -2.18 -12.10
CA VAL A 311 -1.65 -1.83 -13.36
C VAL A 311 -2.30 -0.46 -13.27
N ILE A 312 -2.85 -0.07 -12.11
CA ILE A 312 -3.54 1.22 -11.99
C ILE A 312 -2.56 2.39 -11.94
N PRO A 313 -1.50 2.39 -11.08
CA PRO A 313 -0.46 3.42 -11.15
C PRO A 313 0.25 3.45 -12.50
N LEU A 314 0.39 2.30 -13.18
CA LEU A 314 0.90 2.23 -14.54
C LEU A 314 -0.02 2.94 -15.54
N ALA A 315 -1.32 2.66 -15.50
CA ALA A 315 -2.30 3.28 -16.39
C ALA A 315 -2.37 4.80 -16.17
N GLU A 316 -2.33 5.25 -14.92
CA GLU A 316 -2.30 6.67 -14.58
C GLU A 316 -0.99 7.34 -15.01
N ALA A 317 0.16 6.69 -14.76
CA ALA A 317 1.47 7.16 -15.20
C ALA A 317 1.49 7.36 -16.72
N VAL A 318 1.00 6.37 -17.48
CA VAL A 318 0.92 6.44 -18.95
C VAL A 318 -0.07 7.53 -19.39
N ALA A 319 -1.27 7.57 -18.82
CA ALA A 319 -2.27 8.58 -19.17
C ALA A 319 -1.76 10.01 -18.96
N ARG A 320 -1.04 10.27 -17.86
CA ARG A 320 -0.45 11.58 -17.58
C ARG A 320 0.76 11.89 -18.45
N GLY A 321 1.61 10.90 -18.72
CA GLY A 321 2.72 11.06 -19.66
C GLY A 321 2.24 11.52 -21.03
N LEU A 322 1.05 11.04 -21.44
CA LEU A 322 0.40 11.42 -22.69
C LEU A 322 -0.29 12.79 -22.63
N ASP A 323 -0.94 13.15 -21.52
CA ASP A 323 -1.75 14.38 -21.41
C ASP A 323 -0.92 15.62 -21.01
N SER A 324 -0.09 15.49 -19.97
CA SER A 324 0.63 16.60 -19.33
C SER A 324 2.14 16.59 -19.55
N GLY A 325 2.64 15.63 -20.35
CA GLY A 325 4.06 15.36 -20.51
C GLY A 325 4.61 14.41 -19.45
N TRP A 326 5.81 13.90 -19.71
CA TRP A 326 6.50 12.95 -18.83
C TRP A 326 7.15 13.69 -17.68
N SER A 327 7.01 13.16 -16.47
CA SER A 327 7.57 13.74 -15.26
C SER A 327 8.46 12.72 -14.53
N LEU A 328 9.38 13.21 -13.68
CA LEU A 328 10.22 12.36 -12.84
C LEU A 328 9.40 11.33 -12.03
N THR A 329 8.23 11.73 -11.53
CA THR A 329 7.32 10.85 -10.79
C THR A 329 6.74 9.74 -11.67
N THR A 330 6.34 10.05 -12.90
CA THR A 330 5.90 9.06 -13.90
C THR A 330 7.02 8.06 -14.20
N THR A 331 8.23 8.56 -14.45
CA THR A 331 9.43 7.77 -14.73
C THR A 331 9.79 6.84 -13.57
N LEU A 332 9.83 7.35 -12.35
CA LEU A 332 10.11 6.53 -11.16
C LEU A 332 9.05 5.46 -10.94
N THR A 333 7.78 5.78 -11.17
CA THR A 333 6.68 4.81 -11.06
C THR A 333 6.86 3.67 -12.05
N LEU A 334 7.13 3.98 -13.33
CA LEU A 334 7.44 2.97 -14.35
C LEU A 334 8.67 2.13 -14.00
N ALA A 335 9.74 2.76 -13.52
CA ALA A 335 10.96 2.07 -13.13
C ALA A 335 10.70 1.07 -12.00
N ILE A 336 9.98 1.47 -10.95
CA ILE A 336 9.68 0.61 -9.80
C ILE A 336 8.78 -0.55 -10.21
N ILE A 337 7.74 -0.29 -11.02
CA ILE A 337 6.86 -1.35 -11.53
C ILE A 337 7.65 -2.31 -12.44
N SER A 338 8.50 -1.80 -13.33
CA SER A 338 9.32 -2.62 -14.23
C SER A 338 10.25 -3.55 -13.44
N ALA A 339 10.96 -3.03 -12.43
CA ALA A 339 11.86 -3.80 -11.58
C ALA A 339 11.10 -4.85 -10.76
N THR A 340 9.91 -4.49 -10.27
CA THR A 340 9.01 -5.38 -9.51
C THR A 340 8.54 -6.55 -10.38
N VAL A 341 8.02 -6.27 -11.58
CA VAL A 341 7.55 -7.32 -12.50
C VAL A 341 8.71 -8.18 -13.00
N ALA A 342 9.89 -7.59 -13.25
CA ALA A 342 11.09 -8.32 -13.64
C ALA A 342 11.55 -9.29 -12.53
N ALA A 343 11.59 -8.81 -11.29
CA ALA A 343 11.94 -9.61 -10.12
C ALA A 343 10.98 -10.80 -9.93
N ASP A 344 9.66 -10.57 -10.04
CA ASP A 344 8.67 -11.65 -9.93
C ASP A 344 8.82 -12.65 -11.08
N ALA A 345 9.00 -12.17 -12.32
CA ALA A 345 9.17 -13.00 -13.50
C ALA A 345 10.41 -13.90 -13.42
N ILE A 346 11.56 -13.37 -12.97
CA ILE A 346 12.82 -14.11 -12.82
C ILE A 346 12.65 -15.23 -11.79
N ILE A 347 12.04 -14.94 -10.64
CA ILE A 347 11.85 -15.92 -9.57
C ILE A 347 10.89 -17.02 -9.97
N ARG A 348 9.78 -16.64 -10.61
CA ARG A 348 8.74 -17.59 -11.02
C ARG A 348 9.07 -18.29 -12.32
N ARG A 349 10.09 -17.82 -13.04
CA ARG A 349 10.44 -18.25 -14.39
C ARG A 349 9.25 -18.09 -15.34
N GLN A 350 8.43 -17.04 -15.16
CA GLN A 350 7.27 -16.74 -16.00
C GLN A 350 7.64 -15.79 -17.13
N ARG A 351 7.61 -16.30 -18.36
CA ARG A 351 8.13 -15.59 -19.55
C ARG A 351 7.32 -14.36 -19.93
N HIS A 352 6.00 -14.46 -19.86
CA HIS A 352 5.11 -13.36 -20.22
C HIS A 352 5.31 -12.15 -19.30
N GLU A 353 5.51 -12.38 -18.01
CA GLU A 353 5.81 -11.33 -17.04
C GLU A 353 7.20 -10.73 -17.29
N PHE A 354 8.17 -11.56 -17.68
CA PHE A 354 9.51 -11.07 -18.04
C PHE A 354 9.44 -10.13 -19.26
N TYR A 355 8.70 -10.50 -20.30
CA TYR A 355 8.49 -9.66 -21.48
C TYR A 355 7.72 -8.38 -21.16
N ALA A 356 6.72 -8.45 -20.29
CA ALA A 356 6.01 -7.27 -19.81
C ALA A 356 6.97 -6.32 -19.06
N SER A 357 7.82 -6.84 -18.18
CA SER A 357 8.80 -6.03 -17.44
C SER A 357 9.80 -5.34 -18.36
N LEU A 358 10.24 -6.05 -19.39
CA LEU A 358 11.11 -5.55 -20.44
C LEU A 358 10.45 -4.40 -21.23
N GLY A 359 9.18 -4.55 -21.59
CA GLY A 359 8.39 -3.46 -22.19
C GLY A 359 8.28 -2.24 -21.28
N LEU A 360 8.09 -2.43 -19.98
CA LEU A 360 8.06 -1.34 -19.00
C LEU A 360 9.42 -0.63 -18.85
N VAL A 361 10.52 -1.37 -18.96
CA VAL A 361 11.87 -0.76 -19.00
C VAL A 361 12.01 0.15 -20.22
N VAL A 362 11.54 -0.28 -21.39
CA VAL A 362 11.55 0.57 -22.60
C VAL A 362 10.72 1.83 -22.39
N LEU A 363 9.51 1.72 -21.83
CA LEU A 363 8.70 2.89 -21.48
C LEU A 363 9.39 3.82 -20.48
N THR A 364 10.13 3.27 -19.52
CA THR A 364 10.92 4.05 -18.54
C THR A 364 12.06 4.80 -19.25
N ILE A 365 12.75 4.17 -20.20
CA ILE A 365 13.81 4.83 -20.97
C ILE A 365 13.21 5.96 -21.81
N TRP A 366 12.08 5.71 -22.47
CA TRP A 366 11.39 6.73 -23.26
C TRP A 366 10.93 7.91 -22.40
N SER A 367 10.41 7.65 -21.20
CA SER A 367 9.99 8.73 -20.30
C SER A 367 11.17 9.59 -19.85
N ILE A 368 12.34 9.00 -19.61
CA ILE A 368 13.59 9.74 -19.31
C ILE A 368 13.99 10.62 -20.49
N TRP A 369 13.91 10.10 -21.72
CA TRP A 369 14.31 10.85 -22.91
C TRP A 369 13.35 11.98 -23.27
N LEU A 370 12.05 11.76 -23.07
CA LEU A 370 11.03 12.79 -23.25
C LEU A 370 11.19 13.92 -22.22
N ASP A 371 11.50 13.58 -20.96
CA ASP A 371 11.82 14.56 -19.91
C ASP A 371 13.11 15.33 -20.23
N ALA A 372 14.11 14.65 -20.82
CA ALA A 372 15.35 15.27 -21.29
C ALA A 372 15.22 16.03 -22.63
N ALA A 373 14.00 16.16 -23.18
CA ALA A 373 13.71 16.80 -24.47
C ALA A 373 14.56 16.27 -25.64
N ILE A 374 14.90 14.98 -25.63
CA ILE A 374 15.60 14.33 -26.74
C ILE A 374 14.62 14.20 -27.91
N THR A 375 14.89 14.93 -28.98
CA THR A 375 14.07 14.94 -30.21
C THR A 375 14.51 13.88 -31.23
N GLU A 376 15.62 13.20 -30.96
CA GLU A 376 16.22 12.19 -31.83
C GLU A 376 15.33 10.95 -31.93
N GLU A 377 14.70 10.73 -33.10
CA GLU A 377 13.79 9.59 -33.32
C GLU A 377 14.49 8.23 -33.07
N GLN A 378 15.76 8.14 -33.47
CA GLN A 378 16.54 6.91 -33.32
C GLN A 378 16.77 6.54 -31.86
N ALA A 379 16.76 7.52 -30.95
CA ALA A 379 16.82 7.23 -29.52
C ALA A 379 15.66 6.28 -29.18
N TYR A 380 14.42 6.64 -29.48
CA TYR A 380 13.23 5.87 -29.12
C TYR A 380 13.15 4.49 -29.79
N ILE A 381 13.63 4.36 -31.03
CA ILE A 381 13.54 3.10 -31.79
C ILE A 381 14.54 2.06 -31.26
N LEU A 382 15.72 2.50 -30.81
CA LEU A 382 16.82 1.61 -30.46
C LEU A 382 16.50 0.66 -29.28
N PRO A 383 15.95 1.10 -28.12
CA PRO A 383 15.56 0.21 -27.04
C PRO A 383 14.49 -0.78 -27.45
N LEU A 384 13.51 -0.35 -28.25
CA LEU A 384 12.43 -1.22 -28.72
C LEU A 384 12.95 -2.31 -29.66
N GLY A 385 13.82 -1.93 -30.60
CA GLY A 385 14.47 -2.86 -31.50
C GLY A 385 15.31 -3.89 -30.75
N LEU A 386 16.16 -3.44 -29.81
CA LEU A 386 16.95 -4.33 -28.95
C LEU A 386 16.07 -5.23 -28.08
N LEU A 387 14.95 -4.73 -27.58
CA LEU A 387 14.00 -5.51 -26.80
C LEU A 387 13.48 -6.70 -27.59
N LEU A 388 13.02 -6.46 -28.82
CA LEU A 388 12.47 -7.51 -29.69
C LEU A 388 13.55 -8.52 -30.08
N LEU A 389 14.79 -8.09 -30.31
CA LEU A 389 15.91 -9.01 -30.52
C LEU A 389 16.19 -9.86 -29.28
N GLY A 390 16.14 -9.27 -28.08
CA GLY A 390 16.28 -9.98 -26.80
C GLY A 390 15.17 -11.00 -26.57
N ILE A 391 13.92 -10.64 -26.87
CA ILE A 391 12.76 -11.55 -26.82
C ILE A 391 12.96 -12.68 -27.83
N GLY A 392 13.38 -12.38 -29.06
CA GLY A 392 13.70 -13.40 -30.06
C GLY A 392 14.76 -14.37 -29.55
N TRP A 393 15.86 -13.85 -28.99
CA TRP A 393 16.92 -14.68 -28.42
C TRP A 393 16.44 -15.59 -27.28
N ALA A 394 15.60 -15.07 -26.39
CA ALA A 394 14.98 -15.86 -25.32
C ALA A 394 14.08 -16.97 -25.87
N GLU A 395 13.21 -16.67 -26.84
CA GLU A 395 12.34 -17.67 -27.50
C GLU A 395 13.15 -18.73 -28.26
N ARG A 396 14.33 -18.38 -28.77
CA ARG A 396 15.24 -19.33 -29.41
C ARG A 396 15.79 -20.37 -28.44
N HIS A 397 16.22 -19.95 -27.24
CA HIS A 397 16.71 -20.86 -26.21
C HIS A 397 15.66 -21.89 -25.79
N GLU A 398 14.39 -21.52 -25.94
CA GLU A 398 13.22 -22.33 -25.58
C GLU A 398 12.62 -23.08 -26.77
N GLN A 399 13.31 -23.11 -27.91
CA GLN A 399 12.93 -23.86 -29.13
C GLN A 399 11.60 -23.42 -29.77
N HIS A 400 11.10 -22.22 -29.48
CA HIS A 400 9.89 -21.68 -30.12
C HIS A 400 10.22 -20.94 -31.43
N GLN A 401 10.51 -21.71 -32.48
CA GLN A 401 11.03 -21.16 -33.74
C GLN A 401 10.16 -20.04 -34.36
N ALA A 402 8.83 -20.17 -34.37
CA ALA A 402 7.94 -19.16 -34.98
C ALA A 402 7.99 -17.80 -34.24
N ARG A 403 8.00 -17.81 -32.91
CA ARG A 403 8.06 -16.59 -32.10
C ARG A 403 9.44 -15.95 -32.16
N PHE A 404 10.50 -16.76 -32.14
CA PHE A 404 11.86 -16.32 -32.40
C PHE A 404 11.95 -15.57 -33.74
N GLN A 405 11.49 -16.19 -34.83
CA GLN A 405 11.55 -15.59 -36.16
C GLN A 405 10.80 -14.25 -36.20
N MET A 406 9.56 -14.21 -35.70
CA MET A 406 8.75 -13.00 -35.70
C MET A 406 9.41 -11.86 -34.90
N ALA A 407 9.83 -12.13 -33.66
CA ALA A 407 10.44 -11.13 -32.79
C ALA A 407 11.80 -10.63 -33.34
N SER A 408 12.64 -11.55 -33.82
CA SER A 408 13.92 -11.19 -34.43
C SER A 408 13.75 -10.38 -35.71
N TRP A 409 12.79 -10.72 -36.59
CA TRP A 409 12.53 -9.93 -37.79
C TRP A 409 12.02 -8.54 -37.46
N LEU A 410 11.05 -8.41 -36.54
CA LEU A 410 10.54 -7.10 -36.14
C LEU A 410 11.65 -6.24 -35.52
N GLY A 411 12.49 -6.81 -34.65
CA GLY A 411 13.62 -6.10 -34.07
C GLY A 411 14.64 -5.65 -35.13
N LEU A 412 14.98 -6.52 -36.08
CA LEU A 412 15.92 -6.21 -37.17
C LEU A 412 15.36 -5.15 -38.12
N ILE A 413 14.07 -5.26 -38.49
CA ILE A 413 13.40 -4.28 -39.36
C ILE A 413 13.34 -2.92 -38.67
N LEU A 414 13.01 -2.87 -37.38
CA LEU A 414 12.98 -1.60 -36.64
C LEU A 414 14.36 -0.96 -36.61
N LEU A 415 15.40 -1.68 -36.18
CA LEU A 415 16.76 -1.12 -36.08
C LEU A 415 17.31 -0.73 -37.45
N LEU A 416 17.46 -1.72 -38.35
CA LEU A 416 18.10 -1.53 -39.65
C LEU A 416 17.25 -0.65 -40.58
N GLY A 417 15.93 -0.78 -40.50
CA GLY A 417 15.01 0.01 -41.32
C GLY A 417 14.98 1.47 -40.90
N SER A 418 14.94 1.78 -39.60
CA SER A 418 14.92 3.16 -39.14
C SER A 418 16.24 3.88 -39.45
N SER A 419 17.37 3.24 -39.14
CA SER A 419 18.69 3.83 -39.41
C SER A 419 18.93 3.98 -40.91
N PHE A 420 18.47 3.04 -41.74
CA PHE A 420 18.51 3.16 -43.20
C PHE A 420 17.66 4.33 -43.71
N LEU A 421 16.41 4.46 -43.28
CA LEU A 421 15.52 5.55 -43.72
C LEU A 421 16.08 6.92 -43.33
N GLN A 422 16.62 7.05 -42.12
CA GLN A 422 17.26 8.28 -41.65
C GLN A 422 18.60 8.56 -42.34
N SER A 423 19.22 7.58 -42.99
CA SER A 423 20.45 7.76 -43.77
C SER A 423 20.21 8.30 -45.18
N LEU A 424 18.97 8.32 -45.68
CA LEU A 424 18.66 8.74 -47.06
C LEU A 424 18.97 10.23 -47.37
N PRO A 425 18.79 11.19 -46.44
CA PRO A 425 19.23 12.56 -46.66
C PRO A 425 20.75 12.65 -46.85
N ARG A 426 21.23 13.45 -47.84
CA ARG A 426 22.65 13.53 -48.22
C ARG A 426 23.60 13.98 -47.10
N GLU A 427 23.08 14.63 -46.07
CA GLU A 427 23.88 15.20 -44.97
C GLU A 427 23.92 14.29 -43.73
N ALA A 428 23.24 13.13 -43.77
CA ALA A 428 23.00 12.23 -42.64
C ALA A 428 24.11 11.18 -42.41
N LEU A 429 25.39 11.58 -42.50
CA LEU A 429 26.53 10.64 -42.39
C LEU A 429 26.52 9.81 -41.08
N GLY A 430 26.01 10.38 -39.99
CA GLY A 430 25.87 9.70 -38.70
C GLY A 430 24.97 8.46 -38.79
N TYR A 431 23.81 8.57 -39.45
CA TYR A 431 22.88 7.43 -39.60
C TYR A 431 23.37 6.42 -40.63
N THR A 432 24.12 6.86 -41.65
CA THR A 432 24.81 5.93 -42.56
C THR A 432 25.81 5.05 -41.81
N ALA A 433 26.61 5.66 -40.93
CA ALA A 433 27.56 4.94 -40.09
C ALA A 433 26.81 4.00 -39.11
N LEU A 434 25.73 4.47 -38.50
CA LEU A 434 24.90 3.67 -37.61
C LEU A 434 24.25 2.47 -38.32
N ALA A 435 23.60 2.66 -39.47
CA ALA A 435 22.98 1.60 -40.25
C ALA A 435 24.02 0.56 -40.69
N SER A 436 25.21 1.01 -41.10
CA SER A 436 26.32 0.12 -41.44
C SER A 436 26.82 -0.68 -40.24
N PHE A 437 26.92 -0.03 -39.08
CA PHE A 437 27.32 -0.67 -37.83
C PHE A 437 26.28 -1.70 -37.36
N GLU A 438 25.00 -1.33 -37.31
CA GLU A 438 23.91 -2.23 -36.92
C GLU A 438 23.83 -3.45 -37.87
N ALA A 439 23.97 -3.23 -39.17
CA ALA A 439 23.96 -4.30 -40.17
C ALA A 439 25.18 -5.23 -40.05
N PHE A 440 26.36 -4.68 -39.76
CA PHE A 440 27.56 -5.46 -39.47
C PHE A 440 27.41 -6.28 -38.18
N VAL A 441 26.91 -5.68 -37.10
CA VAL A 441 26.65 -6.37 -35.83
C VAL A 441 25.64 -7.49 -36.03
N ALA A 442 24.54 -7.24 -36.75
CA ALA A 442 23.56 -8.27 -37.09
C ALA A 442 24.21 -9.44 -37.86
N LEU A 443 25.08 -9.15 -38.83
CA LEU A 443 25.80 -10.16 -39.60
C LEU A 443 26.76 -10.99 -38.73
N VAL A 444 27.56 -10.35 -37.86
CA VAL A 444 28.47 -11.03 -36.93
C VAL A 444 27.70 -11.91 -35.95
N ILE A 445 26.63 -11.39 -35.35
CA ILE A 445 25.76 -12.16 -34.45
C ILE A 445 25.11 -13.33 -35.21
N GLY A 446 24.64 -13.09 -36.43
CA GLY A 446 24.04 -14.12 -37.30
C GLY A 446 25.00 -15.25 -37.62
N ILE A 447 26.26 -14.95 -37.93
CA ILE A 447 27.29 -15.97 -38.18
C ILE A 447 27.58 -16.73 -36.89
N ARG A 448 27.88 -16.04 -35.78
CA ARG A 448 28.22 -16.69 -34.50
C ARG A 448 27.08 -17.57 -33.99
N ALA A 449 25.86 -17.07 -34.12
CA ALA A 449 24.67 -17.75 -33.68
C ALA A 449 24.11 -18.71 -34.75
N HIS A 450 24.76 -18.89 -35.89
CA HIS A 450 24.29 -19.74 -36.99
C HIS A 450 22.82 -19.46 -37.36
N SER A 451 22.43 -18.19 -37.45
CA SER A 451 21.07 -17.76 -37.79
C SER A 451 21.03 -17.06 -39.14
N ARG A 452 20.37 -17.70 -40.11
CA ARG A 452 20.25 -17.17 -41.47
C ARG A 452 19.55 -15.82 -41.52
N HIS A 453 18.52 -15.61 -40.69
CA HIS A 453 17.73 -14.38 -40.67
C HIS A 453 18.59 -13.15 -40.39
N TYR A 454 19.47 -13.22 -39.41
CA TYR A 454 20.38 -12.13 -39.05
C TYR A 454 21.43 -11.87 -40.14
N VAL A 455 21.98 -12.93 -40.75
CA VAL A 455 22.95 -12.80 -41.85
C VAL A 455 22.30 -12.18 -43.08
N LEU A 456 21.09 -12.62 -43.43
CA LEU A 456 20.34 -12.09 -44.57
C LEU A 456 19.94 -10.63 -44.33
N ALA A 457 19.36 -10.32 -43.17
CA ALA A 457 18.97 -8.95 -42.84
C ALA A 457 20.18 -7.99 -42.83
N GLY A 458 21.27 -8.38 -42.17
CA GLY A 458 22.51 -7.60 -42.14
C GLY A 458 23.14 -7.43 -43.52
N GLY A 459 23.19 -8.50 -44.33
CA GLY A 459 23.71 -8.45 -45.70
C GLY A 459 22.87 -7.57 -46.63
N VAL A 460 21.54 -7.70 -46.58
CA VAL A 460 20.62 -6.88 -47.35
C VAL A 460 20.70 -5.41 -46.92
N ALA A 461 20.74 -5.14 -45.60
CA ALA A 461 20.87 -3.78 -45.09
C ALA A 461 22.21 -3.14 -45.50
N LEU A 462 23.34 -3.85 -45.38
CA LEU A 462 24.64 -3.35 -45.85
C LEU A 462 24.62 -3.02 -47.35
N LEU A 463 24.02 -3.90 -48.16
CA LEU A 463 23.90 -3.68 -49.59
C LEU A 463 23.01 -2.49 -49.90
N ALA A 464 21.84 -2.41 -49.25
CA ALA A 464 20.90 -1.30 -49.42
C ALA A 464 21.53 0.03 -49.04
N THR A 465 22.22 0.10 -47.89
CA THR A 465 22.95 1.29 -47.44
C THR A 465 24.05 1.65 -48.42
N ALA A 466 24.86 0.69 -48.88
CA ALA A 466 25.91 0.97 -49.87
C ALA A 466 25.33 1.52 -51.18
N VAL A 467 24.24 0.93 -51.69
CA VAL A 467 23.57 1.39 -52.91
C VAL A 467 22.96 2.79 -52.73
N ALA A 468 22.31 3.05 -51.59
CA ALA A 468 21.69 4.34 -51.31
C ALA A 468 22.72 5.48 -51.22
N GLN A 469 23.90 5.21 -50.68
CA GLN A 469 24.94 6.22 -50.49
C GLN A 469 25.80 6.41 -51.74
N ILE A 470 26.15 5.31 -52.42
CA ILE A 470 26.98 5.36 -53.64
C ILE A 470 26.13 5.75 -54.86
N GLY A 471 24.86 5.37 -54.90
CA GLY A 471 23.97 5.55 -56.05
C GLY A 471 23.89 6.99 -56.55
N PRO A 472 23.55 7.98 -55.69
CA PRO A 472 23.51 9.38 -56.09
C PRO A 472 24.86 9.88 -56.61
N ALA A 473 25.95 9.58 -55.89
CA ALA A 473 27.30 9.94 -56.30
C ALA A 473 27.70 9.27 -57.62
N PHE A 474 27.25 8.05 -57.86
CA PHE A 474 27.50 7.29 -59.08
C PHE A 474 26.75 7.87 -60.27
N ILE A 475 25.49 8.30 -60.10
CA ILE A 475 24.69 8.96 -61.15
C ILE A 475 25.33 10.29 -61.57
N ASP A 476 25.94 11.00 -60.62
CA ASP A 476 26.60 12.29 -60.87
C ASP A 476 27.98 12.13 -61.57
N LEU A 477 28.52 10.91 -61.71
CA LEU A 477 29.74 10.65 -62.47
C LEU A 477 29.53 10.70 -64.00
N SER A 478 30.60 10.97 -64.76
CA SER A 478 30.55 10.86 -66.22
C SER A 478 30.24 9.41 -66.65
N ARG A 479 29.52 9.23 -67.77
CA ARG A 479 29.14 7.90 -68.30
C ARG A 479 30.35 6.96 -68.47
N TRP A 480 31.50 7.51 -68.84
CA TRP A 480 32.76 6.76 -68.96
C TRP A 480 33.29 6.28 -67.60
N ALA A 481 33.21 7.10 -66.56
CA ALA A 481 33.58 6.71 -65.20
C ALA A 481 32.60 5.68 -64.62
N GLN A 482 31.30 5.84 -64.88
CA GLN A 482 30.28 4.83 -64.51
C GLN A 482 30.59 3.47 -65.15
N LEU A 483 30.78 3.44 -66.48
CA LEU A 483 31.14 2.23 -67.23
C LEU A 483 32.46 1.63 -66.73
N GLY A 484 33.47 2.46 -66.48
CA GLY A 484 34.77 2.03 -65.97
C GLY A 484 34.69 1.39 -64.59
N ILE A 485 33.97 2.00 -63.66
CA ILE A 485 33.80 1.49 -62.29
C ILE A 485 32.95 0.21 -62.30
N THR A 486 31.81 0.19 -62.98
CA THR A 486 30.97 -1.02 -63.08
C THR A 486 31.73 -2.15 -63.77
N GLY A 487 32.41 -1.86 -64.88
CA GLY A 487 33.26 -2.82 -65.59
C GLY A 487 34.36 -3.37 -64.70
N THR A 488 35.04 -2.52 -63.92
CA THR A 488 36.10 -2.93 -62.99
C THR A 488 35.56 -3.78 -61.85
N ILE A 489 34.41 -3.43 -61.25
CA ILE A 489 33.78 -4.23 -60.18
C ILE A 489 33.35 -5.58 -60.72
N LEU A 490 32.68 -5.64 -61.88
CA LEU A 490 32.25 -6.89 -62.49
C LEU A 490 33.44 -7.76 -62.90
N LEU A 491 34.51 -7.15 -63.42
CA LEU A 491 35.73 -7.85 -63.79
C LEU A 491 36.47 -8.36 -62.55
N ALA A 492 36.59 -7.56 -61.49
CA ALA A 492 37.19 -7.98 -60.22
C ALA A 492 36.37 -9.09 -59.55
N ALA A 493 35.04 -8.96 -59.51
CA ALA A 493 34.15 -10.01 -59.00
C ALA A 493 34.23 -11.28 -59.84
N GLY A 494 34.28 -11.15 -61.18
CA GLY A 494 34.48 -12.24 -62.12
C GLY A 494 35.84 -12.92 -61.94
N LEU A 495 36.92 -12.16 -61.76
CA LEU A 495 38.26 -12.69 -61.49
C LEU A 495 38.35 -13.36 -60.12
N LEU A 496 37.78 -12.78 -59.07
CA LEU A 496 37.65 -13.41 -57.74
C LEU A 496 36.86 -14.71 -57.84
N ALA A 497 35.76 -14.70 -58.58
CA ALA A 497 34.94 -15.89 -58.83
C ALA A 497 35.69 -16.95 -59.65
N LEU A 498 36.55 -16.54 -60.59
CA LEU A 498 37.33 -17.45 -61.44
C LEU A 498 38.53 -18.04 -60.68
N PHE A 499 39.34 -17.22 -60.02
CA PHE A 499 40.53 -17.64 -59.28
C PHE A 499 40.21 -18.46 -58.05
N ARG A 500 39.05 -18.20 -57.44
CA ARG A 500 38.57 -18.99 -56.33
C ARG A 500 37.45 -19.92 -56.75
N LYS A 501 37.23 -20.21 -58.05
CA LYS A 501 36.07 -21.00 -58.49
C LYS A 501 35.95 -22.33 -57.76
N GLU A 502 37.02 -23.09 -57.65
CA GLU A 502 37.03 -24.37 -56.95
C GLU A 502 36.87 -24.20 -55.43
N GLN A 503 37.56 -23.22 -54.84
CA GLN A 503 37.42 -22.88 -53.42
C GLN A 503 36.03 -22.36 -53.08
N LEU A 504 35.41 -21.56 -53.95
CA LEU A 504 34.06 -21.01 -53.82
C LEU A 504 33.02 -22.07 -54.08
N LEU A 505 33.24 -23.02 -54.99
CA LEU A 505 32.34 -24.16 -55.17
C LEU A 505 32.43 -25.14 -54.00
N ALA A 506 33.64 -25.40 -53.48
CA ALA A 506 33.84 -26.19 -52.27
C ALA A 506 33.27 -25.49 -51.03
N THR A 507 33.54 -24.20 -50.86
CA THR A 507 33.00 -23.36 -49.79
C THR A 507 31.50 -23.19 -49.94
N ARG A 508 30.96 -23.08 -51.16
CA ARG A 508 29.51 -23.05 -51.42
C ARG A 508 28.87 -24.38 -51.09
N ARG A 509 29.47 -25.52 -51.45
CA ARG A 509 28.94 -26.85 -51.10
C ARG A 509 28.95 -27.04 -49.58
N ARG A 510 30.06 -26.67 -48.92
CA ARG A 510 30.24 -26.73 -47.47
C ARG A 510 29.29 -25.77 -46.74
N LEU A 511 29.25 -24.51 -47.15
CA LEU A 511 28.32 -23.51 -46.62
C LEU A 511 26.88 -23.87 -46.95
N ALA A 512 26.56 -24.47 -48.10
CA ALA A 512 25.19 -24.90 -48.38
C ALA A 512 24.78 -26.10 -47.53
N SER A 513 25.70 -27.04 -47.24
CA SER A 513 25.43 -28.14 -46.31
C SER A 513 25.34 -27.66 -44.86
N GLU A 514 26.26 -26.78 -44.43
CA GLU A 514 26.24 -26.17 -43.09
C GLU A 514 25.02 -25.26 -42.94
N TRP A 515 24.71 -24.41 -43.93
CA TRP A 515 23.51 -23.58 -43.91
C TRP A 515 22.26 -24.42 -43.81
N ARG A 516 22.12 -25.51 -44.60
CA ARG A 516 20.98 -26.43 -44.51
C ARG A 516 20.77 -26.98 -43.10
N GLN A 517 21.83 -27.11 -42.30
CA GLN A 517 21.76 -27.54 -40.91
C GLN A 517 21.34 -26.43 -39.94
N TRP A 518 21.33 -25.15 -40.34
CA TRP A 518 20.93 -24.02 -39.49
C TRP A 518 19.41 -23.82 -39.41
N ASP A 519 18.62 -24.55 -40.21
CA ASP A 519 17.15 -24.51 -40.17
C ASP A 519 16.54 -25.52 -39.17
N VAL A 520 17.37 -26.30 -38.49
CA VAL A 520 16.98 -27.23 -37.39
C VAL A 520 17.17 -26.51 -36.07
#